data_AF-A0A521AHV5-F1
#
_entry.id   AF-A0A521AHV5-F1
#
_cell.length_a   1.000
_cell.length_b   1.000
_cell.length_c   1.000
_cell.angle_alpha   90.00
_cell.angle_beta   90.00
_cell.angle_gamma   90.00
#
_symmetry.space_group_name_H-M   'P 1'
#
loop_
_entity.id
_entity.type
_entity.pdbx_description
1 polymer ?
#
loop_
_entity_poly.entity_id
_entity_poly.type
_entity_poly.pdbx_seq_one_letter_code
_entity_poly.pdbx_strand_id
1 'polypeptide(L)' 'MEAIIAKSGNKAELRQARELLKKMGIDSKIITEEEMEDLGMAVLMREADRSEYVEEEDIMRMLDEK' A
#
# COMPACT_ATOMS: atom_id res chain seq x y z
N MET A 1 11.28 -12.15 0.91
CA MET A 1 11.89 -10.86 0.54
C MET A 1 11.13 -9.81 1.33
N GLU A 2 11.82 -9.03 2.15
CA GLU A 2 11.20 -8.06 3.06
C GLU A 2 11.62 -6.66 2.62
N ALA A 3 10.71 -5.69 2.73
CA ALA A 3 10.92 -4.33 2.25
C ALA A 3 10.49 -3.33 3.34
N ILE A 4 11.19 -2.18 3.36
CA ILE A 4 10.86 -1.06 4.24
C ILE A 4 10.31 0.07 3.38
N ILE A 5 9.14 0.60 3.76
CA ILE A 5 8.56 1.81 3.17
C ILE A 5 8.78 2.95 4.16
N ALA A 6 9.40 4.04 3.69
CA ALA A 6 9.66 5.22 4.50
C ALA A 6 9.17 6.48 3.77
N LYS A 7 8.48 7.37 4.50
CA LYS A 7 7.97 8.64 3.98
C LYS A 7 8.89 9.78 4.42
N SER A 8 9.33 10.59 3.46
CA SER A 8 10.13 11.80 3.70
C SER A 8 9.23 13.02 3.88
N GLY A 9 9.59 13.96 4.77
CA GLY A 9 8.84 15.20 4.95
C GLY A 9 9.09 16.22 3.84
N ASN A 10 10.24 16.15 3.17
CA ASN A 10 10.57 17.02 2.04
C ASN A 10 11.57 16.38 1.05
N LYS A 11 11.86 17.07 -0.06
CA LYS A 11 12.80 16.59 -1.10
C LYS A 11 14.26 16.55 -0.64
N ALA A 12 14.66 17.35 0.35
CA ALA A 12 16.05 17.40 0.82
C ALA A 12 16.37 16.16 1.68
N GLU A 13 15.48 15.83 2.62
CA GLU A 13 15.54 14.61 3.43
C GLU A 13 15.57 13.36 2.55
N LEU A 14 14.71 13.28 1.54
CA LEU A 14 14.65 12.13 0.62
C LEU A 14 15.99 11.91 -0.09
N ARG A 15 16.65 13.00 -0.51
CA ARG A 15 17.98 12.93 -1.14
C ARG A 15 19.04 12.44 -0.16
N GLN A 16 19.06 12.97 1.05
CA GLN A 16 20.02 12.56 2.09
C GLN A 16 19.85 11.08 2.45
N ALA A 17 18.62 10.62 2.64
CA ALA A 17 18.31 9.22 2.91
C ALA A 17 18.77 8.31 1.76
N ARG A 18 18.51 8.69 0.51
CA ARG A 18 18.95 7.93 -0.66
C ARG A 18 20.48 7.84 -0.77
N GLU A 19 21.19 8.92 -0.50
CA GLU A 19 22.65 8.91 -0.48
C GLU A 19 23.20 8.01 0.63
N LEU A 20 22.59 8.03 1.81
CA LEU A 20 22.97 7.16 2.92
C LEU A 20 22.77 5.69 2.56
N LEU A 21 21.58 5.32 2.06
CA LEU A 21 21.27 3.95 1.65
C LEU A 21 22.23 3.47 0.56
N LYS A 22 22.54 4.33 -0.42
CA LYS A 22 23.54 4.04 -1.45
C LYS A 22 24.93 3.77 -0.86
N LYS A 23 25.39 4.57 0.12
CA LYS A 23 26.68 4.36 0.79
C LYS A 23 26.71 3.07 1.61
N MET A 24 25.56 2.63 2.12
CA MET A 24 25.41 1.36 2.84
C MET A 24 25.30 0.15 1.89
N GLY A 25 25.27 0.35 0.57
CA GLY A 25 25.06 -0.73 -0.40
C GLY A 25 23.63 -1.28 -0.39
N ILE A 26 22.68 -0.51 0.12
CA ILE A 26 21.26 -0.89 0.17
C ILE A 26 20.55 -0.31 -1.06
N ASP A 27 19.97 -1.19 -1.88
CA ASP A 27 19.15 -0.79 -3.00
C ASP A 27 17.87 -0.11 -2.51
N SER A 28 17.55 1.03 -3.14
CA SER A 28 16.38 1.83 -2.80
C SER A 28 15.73 2.40 -4.06
N LYS A 29 14.39 2.39 -4.06
CA LYS A 29 13.55 2.96 -5.11
C LYS A 29 12.66 4.04 -4.50
N ILE A 30 12.51 5.15 -5.20
CA ILE A 30 11.48 6.15 -4.88
C ILE A 30 10.19 5.67 -5.55
N ILE A 31 9.14 5.54 -4.76
CA ILE A 31 7.82 5.13 -5.24
C ILE A 31 6.88 6.34 -5.40
N THR A 32 5.97 6.27 -6.35
CA THR A 32 4.90 7.26 -6.52
C THR A 32 3.81 7.07 -5.48
N GLU A 33 2.88 8.04 -5.40
CA GLU A 33 1.69 7.93 -4.57
C GLU A 33 0.79 6.77 -5.04
N GLU A 34 0.61 6.61 -6.35
CA GLU A 34 -0.12 5.48 -6.96
C GLU A 34 0.50 4.13 -6.58
N GLU A 35 1.83 3.99 -6.70
CA GLU A 35 2.52 2.76 -6.30
C GLU A 35 2.37 2.48 -4.79
N MET A 36 2.26 3.53 -3.96
CA MET A 36 2.02 3.39 -2.52
C MET A 36 0.58 2.95 -2.21
N GLU A 37 -0.40 3.47 -2.94
CA GLU A 37 -1.81 3.07 -2.86
C GLU A 37 -1.98 1.59 -3.25
N ASP A 38 -1.38 1.19 -4.37
CA ASP A 38 -1.40 -0.21 -4.85
C ASP A 38 -0.83 -1.18 -3.81
N LEU A 39 0.27 -0.80 -3.15
CA LEU A 39 0.85 -1.58 -2.05
C LEU A 39 -0.10 -1.67 -0.86
N GLY A 40 -0.74 -0.57 -0.49
CA GLY A 40 -1.76 -0.54 0.57
C GLY A 40 -2.94 -1.44 0.25
N MET A 41 -3.46 -1.39 -0.97
CA MET A 41 -4.53 -2.25 -1.46
C MET A 41 -4.13 -3.72 -1.40
N ALA A 42 -2.91 -4.06 -1.83
CA ALA A 42 -2.42 -5.44 -1.80
C ALA A 42 -2.32 -5.99 -0.38
N VAL A 43 -1.97 -5.16 0.61
CA VAL A 43 -1.97 -5.54 2.04
C VAL A 43 -3.40 -5.81 2.51
N LEU A 44 -4.32 -4.88 2.28
CA LEU A 44 -5.72 -5.03 2.67
C LEU A 44 -6.36 -6.28 2.03
N MET A 45 -6.07 -6.54 0.75
CA MET A 45 -6.57 -7.72 0.04
C MET A 45 -6.04 -9.05 0.60
N ARG A 46 -4.86 -9.04 1.24
CA ARG A 46 -4.30 -10.22 1.91
C ARG A 46 -4.89 -10.44 3.29
N GLU A 47 -5.22 -9.36 3.98
CA GLU A 47 -5.83 -9.37 5.31
C GLU A 47 -7.36 -9.58 5.25
N ALA A 48 -7.98 -9.31 4.11
CA ALA A 48 -9.40 -9.52 3.89
C ALA A 48 -9.78 -10.99 4.09
N ASP A 49 -10.78 -11.23 4.94
CA ASP A 49 -11.41 -12.54 5.05
C ASP A 49 -12.18 -12.83 3.76
N ARG A 50 -11.80 -13.92 3.08
CA ARG A 50 -12.41 -14.35 1.81
C ARG A 50 -13.33 -15.55 1.97
N SER A 51 -13.60 -15.95 3.22
CA SER A 51 -14.48 -17.07 3.55
C SER A 51 -15.94 -16.63 3.74
N GLU A 52 -16.17 -15.33 3.91
CA GLU A 52 -17.51 -14.75 3.97
C GLU A 52 -18.05 -14.52 2.56
N TYR A 53 -19.17 -15.15 2.26
CA TYR A 53 -19.90 -15.01 1.00
C TYR A 53 -21.28 -14.44 1.31
N VAL A 54 -21.75 -13.56 0.43
CA VAL A 54 -23.09 -12.98 0.46
C VAL A 54 -23.78 -13.25 -0.86
N GLU A 55 -25.06 -13.60 -0.82
CA GLU A 55 -25.85 -13.78 -2.03
C GLU A 55 -26.18 -12.42 -2.64
N GLU A 56 -26.19 -12.36 -3.97
CA GLU A 56 -26.48 -11.12 -4.71
C GLU A 56 -27.84 -10.53 -4.31
N GLU A 57 -28.83 -11.40 -4.07
CA GLU A 57 -30.19 -11.02 -3.68
C GLU A 57 -30.23 -10.32 -2.32
N ASP A 58 -29.39 -10.73 -1.37
CA ASP A 58 -29.30 -10.09 -0.06
C ASP A 58 -28.67 -8.69 -0.16
N ILE A 59 -27.67 -8.53 -1.03
CA ILE A 59 -27.03 -7.23 -1.29
C ILE A 59 -28.00 -6.29 -1.99
N MET A 60 -28.71 -6.76 -3.00
CA MET A 60 -29.67 -5.95 -3.75
C MET A 60 -30.82 -5.46 -2.85
N ARG A 61 -31.33 -6.30 -1.95
CA ARG A 61 -32.33 -5.89 -0.96
C ARG A 61 -31.82 -4.76 -0.05
N MET A 62 -30.56 -4.82 0.41
CA MET A 62 -29.97 -3.77 1.26
C MET A 62 -29.79 -2.43 0.53
N LEU A 63 -29.53 -2.47 -0.77
CA LEU A 63 -29.37 -1.27 -1.59
C LEU A 63 -30.71 -0.60 -1.92
N ASP A 64 -31.77 -1.39 -2.12
CA ASP A 64 -33.13 -0.89 -2.39
C ASP A 64 -33.84 -0.33 -1.14
N GLU A 65 -33.41 -0.72 0.07
CA GLU A 65 -33.95 -0.20 1.34
C GLU A 65 -33.43 1.20 1.74
N LYS A 66 -32.66 1.87 0.87
CA LYS A 66 -32.20 3.26 1.02
C LYS A 66 -32.98 4.24 0.14
#